data_AF-A0A7W8ZHL0-F1
#
_entry.id   AF-A0A7W8ZHL0-F1
#
_cell.length_a   1.000
_cell.length_b   1.000
_cell.length_c   1.000
_cell.angle_alpha   90.00
_cell.angle_beta   90.00
_cell.angle_gamma   90.00
#
_symmetry.space_group_name_H-M   'P 1'
#
loop_
_entity.id
_entity.type
_entity.pdbx_description
1 polymer ?
#
loop_
_entity_poly.entity_id
_entity_poly.type
_entity_poly.pdbx_seq_one_letter_code
_entity_poly.pdbx_strand_id
1 'polypeptide(L)'
;MAIVTKSHLGTFTGKIGNMVIYQLKGQIVSRAIGKSHKPATINQKTSRMAIEKLNHFFRDIKGYINVGFELEAKGTTSNQFNMAMRSNRLHIKGLYPEVEIEFAKMLVTKGLMPVVKNAKAKILTSGLKVTWDNQSAEKGMRQDDQLMLLAYFPGTIIKTRIFTTEVRRAEGRYTFKLNRDAVMPKAHLYLSFISDNRKIISDSQYLGEISWDNAAK
;
A
#
# COMPACT_ATOMS: atom_id res chain seq x y z
N MET A 1 -23.41 -21.37 -22.27
CA MET A 1 -21.97 -21.24 -22.58
C MET A 1 -21.83 -21.55 -24.05
N ALA A 2 -21.09 -20.75 -24.80
CA ALA A 2 -20.86 -20.99 -26.23
C ALA A 2 -19.36 -20.96 -26.52
N ILE A 3 -18.93 -21.76 -27.49
CA ILE A 3 -17.55 -21.73 -28.01
C ILE A 3 -17.52 -20.74 -29.16
N VAL A 4 -16.58 -19.81 -29.13
CA VAL A 4 -16.38 -18.85 -30.23
C VAL A 4 -15.50 -19.52 -31.28
N THR A 5 -16.10 -19.93 -32.39
CA THR A 5 -15.38 -20.37 -33.59
C THR A 5 -15.03 -19.17 -34.46
N LYS A 6 -14.04 -19.32 -35.36
CA LYS A 6 -13.47 -18.28 -36.28
C LYS A 6 -14.28 -16.98 -36.35
N SER A 7 -13.82 -15.95 -35.63
CA SER A 7 -14.45 -14.63 -35.55
C SER A 7 -13.75 -13.65 -36.49
N HIS A 8 -14.53 -12.87 -37.24
CA HIS A 8 -14.01 -11.78 -38.07
C HIS A 8 -13.43 -10.62 -37.24
N LEU A 9 -13.81 -10.53 -35.96
CA LEU A 9 -13.34 -9.52 -34.99
C LEU A 9 -12.05 -9.95 -34.25
N GLY A 10 -11.48 -11.10 -34.60
CA GLY A 10 -10.34 -11.68 -33.88
C GLY A 10 -10.73 -12.28 -32.52
N THR A 11 -9.72 -12.59 -31.70
CA THR A 11 -9.88 -13.11 -30.34
C THR A 11 -9.80 -12.00 -29.32
N PHE A 12 -10.85 -11.79 -28.55
CA PHE A 12 -10.88 -10.84 -27.43
C PHE A 12 -11.26 -11.55 -26.13
N THR A 13 -10.71 -11.07 -25.03
CA THR A 13 -11.01 -11.56 -23.68
C THR A 13 -11.53 -10.39 -22.84
N GLY A 14 -12.48 -10.67 -21.94
CA GLY A 14 -13.09 -9.66 -21.08
C GLY A 14 -14.61 -9.69 -21.09
N LYS A 15 -15.20 -8.60 -20.60
CA LYS A 15 -16.65 -8.46 -20.38
C LYS A 15 -17.25 -7.49 -21.40
N ILE A 16 -18.32 -7.91 -22.07
CA ILE A 16 -19.15 -7.07 -22.93
C ILE A 16 -20.60 -7.20 -22.44
N GLY A 17 -21.14 -6.13 -21.86
CA GLY A 17 -22.48 -6.17 -21.26
C GLY A 17 -22.64 -7.27 -20.22
N ASN A 18 -23.58 -8.20 -20.46
CA ASN A 18 -23.82 -9.37 -19.61
C ASN A 18 -23.01 -10.62 -20.01
N MET A 19 -22.09 -10.51 -20.96
CA MET A 19 -21.30 -11.62 -21.48
C MET A 19 -19.83 -11.49 -21.06
N VAL A 20 -19.20 -12.61 -20.70
CA VAL A 20 -17.77 -12.71 -20.43
C VAL A 20 -17.16 -13.72 -21.38
N ILE A 21 -16.06 -13.33 -22.01
CA ILE A 21 -15.32 -14.13 -22.97
C ILE A 21 -13.92 -14.35 -22.41
N TYR A 22 -13.48 -15.60 -22.38
CA TYR A 22 -12.19 -16.00 -21.84
C TYR A 22 -11.71 -17.28 -22.51
N GLN A 23 -10.41 -17.55 -22.41
CA GLN A 23 -9.83 -18.80 -22.90
C GLN A 23 -9.96 -19.89 -21.83
N LEU A 24 -10.52 -21.03 -22.21
CA LEU A 24 -10.63 -22.22 -21.38
C LEU A 24 -9.97 -23.39 -22.11
N LYS A 25 -8.83 -23.87 -21.58
CA LYS A 25 -8.07 -25.00 -22.15
C LYS A 25 -7.83 -24.85 -23.67
N GLY A 26 -7.39 -23.67 -24.10
CA GLY A 26 -7.11 -23.37 -25.51
C GLY A 26 -8.32 -22.90 -26.33
N GLN A 27 -9.56 -23.11 -25.87
CA GLN A 27 -10.77 -22.70 -26.58
C GLN A 27 -11.28 -21.35 -26.07
N ILE A 28 -11.71 -20.47 -26.97
CA ILE A 28 -12.39 -19.23 -26.58
C ILE A 28 -13.84 -19.56 -26.25
N VAL A 29 -14.23 -19.27 -25.02
CA VAL A 29 -15.55 -19.56 -24.48
C VAL A 29 -16.22 -18.25 -24.08
N SER A 30 -17.49 -18.12 -24.44
CA SER A 30 -18.36 -17.04 -23.99
C SER A 30 -19.45 -17.59 -23.05
N ARG A 31 -19.78 -16.82 -22.02
CA ARG A 31 -20.90 -17.14 -21.13
C ARG A 31 -21.61 -15.87 -20.67
N ALA A 32 -22.90 -16.00 -20.39
CA ALA A 32 -23.62 -14.99 -19.64
C ALA A 32 -23.13 -14.97 -18.18
N ILE A 33 -23.12 -13.78 -17.58
CA ILE A 33 -22.90 -13.61 -16.14
C ILE A 33 -24.18 -14.06 -15.43
N GLY A 34 -24.05 -15.11 -14.62
CA GLY A 34 -25.15 -15.57 -13.77
C GLY A 34 -25.40 -14.57 -12.65
N LYS A 35 -26.68 -14.32 -12.33
CA LYS A 35 -27.08 -13.60 -11.13
C LYS A 35 -27.36 -14.61 -10.02
N SER A 36 -26.78 -14.38 -8.83
CA SER A 36 -27.08 -15.18 -7.64
C SER A 36 -28.00 -14.37 -6.73
N HIS A 37 -29.13 -14.96 -6.35
CA HIS A 37 -30.07 -14.38 -5.37
C HIS A 37 -29.84 -14.93 -3.95
N LYS A 38 -28.92 -15.88 -3.78
CA LYS A 38 -28.58 -16.43 -2.46
C LYS A 38 -27.93 -15.34 -1.59
N PRO A 39 -28.26 -15.30 -0.27
CA PRO A 39 -27.61 -14.38 0.64
C PRO A 39 -26.10 -14.64 0.67
N ALA A 40 -25.33 -13.58 0.87
CA ALA A 40 -23.88 -13.68 0.94
C ALA A 40 -23.46 -14.51 2.15
N THR A 41 -22.60 -15.51 1.93
CA THR A 41 -22.03 -16.31 3.02
C THR A 41 -21.12 -15.46 3.90
N ILE A 42 -20.81 -15.94 5.12
CA ILE A 42 -19.92 -15.23 6.02
C ILE A 42 -18.56 -14.95 5.36
N ASN A 43 -17.98 -15.91 4.66
CA ASN A 43 -16.72 -15.76 3.93
C ASN A 43 -16.81 -14.71 2.81
N GLN A 44 -17.94 -14.65 2.10
CA GLN A 44 -18.17 -13.61 1.08
C GLN A 44 -18.27 -12.22 1.72
N LYS A 45 -18.98 -12.09 2.85
CA LYS A 45 -19.08 -10.83 3.60
C LYS A 45 -17.71 -10.40 4.14
N THR A 46 -16.95 -11.31 4.72
CA THR A 46 -15.58 -11.08 5.19
C THR A 46 -14.69 -10.58 4.05
N SER A 47 -14.71 -11.24 2.88
CA SER A 47 -13.89 -10.81 1.75
C SER A 47 -14.29 -9.43 1.21
N ARG A 48 -15.60 -9.12 1.17
CA ARG A 48 -16.10 -7.80 0.75
C ARG A 48 -15.64 -6.70 1.71
N MET A 49 -15.82 -6.90 3.01
CA MET A 49 -15.41 -5.95 4.04
C MET A 49 -13.89 -5.76 4.07
N ALA A 50 -13.11 -6.83 3.87
CA ALA A 50 -11.66 -6.75 3.74
C ALA A 50 -11.24 -5.85 2.56
N ILE A 51 -11.83 -6.07 1.39
CA ILE A 51 -11.57 -5.25 0.19
C ILE A 51 -11.99 -3.79 0.43
N GLU A 52 -13.14 -3.55 1.07
CA GLU A 52 -13.62 -2.22 1.42
C GLU A 52 -12.63 -1.49 2.33
N LYS A 53 -12.17 -2.12 3.41
CA LYS A 53 -11.19 -1.53 4.33
C LYS A 53 -9.86 -1.20 3.64
N LEU A 54 -9.32 -2.11 2.82
CA LEU A 54 -8.10 -1.83 2.03
C LEU A 54 -8.32 -0.68 1.06
N ASN A 55 -9.45 -0.65 0.36
CA ASN A 55 -9.78 0.42 -0.57
C ASN A 55 -9.83 1.77 0.14
N HIS A 56 -10.44 1.85 1.32
CA HIS A 56 -10.46 3.08 2.12
C HIS A 56 -9.04 3.51 2.49
N PHE A 57 -8.25 2.59 3.08
CA PHE A 57 -6.86 2.85 3.44
C PHE A 57 -6.04 3.39 2.26
N PHE A 58 -6.04 2.69 1.12
CA PHE A 58 -5.24 3.08 -0.04
C PHE A 58 -5.75 4.32 -0.76
N ARG A 59 -7.05 4.61 -0.70
CA ARG A 59 -7.60 5.88 -1.19
C ARG A 59 -7.06 7.06 -0.39
N ASP A 60 -6.95 6.91 0.92
CA ASP A 60 -6.46 7.97 1.80
C ASP A 60 -4.97 8.27 1.54
N ILE A 61 -4.18 7.27 1.14
CA ILE A 61 -2.74 7.39 0.81
C ILE A 61 -2.45 7.36 -0.71
N LYS A 62 -3.42 7.70 -1.57
CA LYS A 62 -3.30 7.50 -3.03
C LYS A 62 -2.04 8.13 -3.66
N GLY A 63 -1.68 9.34 -3.25
CA GLY A 63 -0.47 10.00 -3.74
C GLY A 63 0.80 9.24 -3.38
N TYR A 64 0.84 8.66 -2.17
CA TYR A 64 1.99 7.88 -1.70
C TYR A 64 2.13 6.56 -2.46
N ILE A 65 1.05 5.82 -2.66
CA ILE A 65 1.08 4.54 -3.40
C ILE A 65 1.38 4.71 -4.88
N ASN A 66 1.01 5.85 -5.49
CA ASN A 66 1.37 6.13 -6.87
C ASN A 66 2.90 6.15 -7.05
N VAL A 67 3.65 6.67 -6.08
CA VAL A 67 5.12 6.60 -6.08
C VAL A 67 5.59 5.23 -5.60
N GLY A 68 5.02 4.75 -4.49
CA GLY A 68 5.43 3.54 -3.78
C GLY A 68 5.33 2.24 -4.57
N PHE A 69 4.37 2.16 -5.51
CA PHE A 69 4.12 0.98 -6.34
C PHE A 69 4.34 1.25 -7.84
N GLU A 70 4.91 2.40 -8.21
CA GLU A 70 5.21 2.74 -9.62
C GLU A 70 6.05 1.64 -10.29
N LEU A 71 7.14 1.23 -9.64
CA LEU A 71 8.08 0.27 -10.18
C LEU A 71 7.49 -1.15 -10.25
N GLU A 72 6.62 -1.51 -9.31
CA GLU A 72 5.91 -2.79 -9.30
C GLU A 72 4.84 -2.84 -10.42
N ALA A 73 4.19 -1.72 -10.71
CA ALA A 73 3.18 -1.63 -11.78
C ALA A 73 3.81 -1.60 -13.17
N LYS A 74 5.05 -1.09 -13.30
CA LYS A 74 5.74 -0.90 -14.57
C LYS A 74 5.88 -2.23 -15.34
N GLY A 75 5.49 -2.20 -16.62
CA GLY A 75 5.53 -3.40 -17.48
C GLY A 75 4.38 -4.38 -17.25
N THR A 76 3.41 -4.05 -16.39
CA THR A 76 2.20 -4.82 -16.17
C THR A 76 0.97 -4.11 -16.76
N THR A 77 -0.16 -4.82 -16.84
CA THR A 77 -1.45 -4.22 -17.22
C THR A 77 -2.21 -3.60 -16.04
N SER A 78 -1.62 -3.62 -14.84
CA SER A 78 -2.24 -3.11 -13.61
C SER A 78 -1.64 -1.77 -13.22
N ASN A 79 -2.44 -0.90 -12.61
CA ASN A 79 -1.95 0.32 -12.00
C ASN A 79 -1.38 0.07 -10.59
N GLN A 80 -0.74 1.10 -10.03
CA GLN A 80 -0.12 1.14 -8.72
C GLN A 80 -1.11 0.78 -7.60
N PHE A 81 -2.34 1.29 -7.71
CA PHE A 81 -3.41 0.99 -6.75
C PHE A 81 -3.75 -0.51 -6.72
N ASN A 82 -3.88 -1.15 -7.88
CA ASN A 82 -4.15 -2.58 -8.00
C ASN A 82 -2.99 -3.41 -7.47
N MET A 83 -1.75 -2.97 -7.69
CA MET A 83 -0.55 -3.62 -7.14
C MET A 83 -0.48 -3.54 -5.62
N ALA A 84 -0.82 -2.37 -5.06
CA ALA A 84 -0.94 -2.18 -3.62
C ALA A 84 -2.03 -3.08 -3.02
N MET A 85 -3.23 -3.11 -3.62
CA MET A 85 -4.33 -3.98 -3.21
C MET A 85 -3.94 -5.46 -3.24
N ARG A 86 -3.27 -5.91 -4.31
CA ARG A 86 -2.84 -7.31 -4.46
C ARG A 86 -1.79 -7.70 -3.42
N SER A 87 -0.80 -6.84 -3.19
CA SER A 87 0.29 -7.10 -2.25
C SER A 87 -0.19 -7.19 -0.80
N ASN A 88 -1.29 -6.50 -0.48
CA ASN A 88 -1.76 -6.34 0.90
C ASN A 88 -3.02 -7.14 1.25
N ARG A 89 -3.62 -7.86 0.29
CA ARG A 89 -4.87 -8.58 0.50
C ARG A 89 -4.80 -9.62 1.63
N LEU A 90 -3.61 -10.17 1.89
CA LEU A 90 -3.36 -11.17 2.93
C LEU A 90 -3.12 -10.56 4.32
N HIS A 91 -2.99 -9.24 4.43
CA HIS A 91 -2.70 -8.53 5.67
C HIS A 91 -3.98 -7.99 6.32
N ILE A 92 -5.01 -8.83 6.29
CA ILE A 92 -6.29 -8.61 6.95
C ILE A 92 -6.61 -9.84 7.77
N LYS A 93 -7.09 -9.61 8.99
CA LYS A 93 -7.48 -10.64 9.94
C LYS A 93 -8.97 -10.50 10.34
N GLY A 94 -9.45 -11.54 11.01
CA GLY A 94 -10.81 -11.59 11.55
C GLY A 94 -11.84 -12.13 10.56
N LEU A 95 -13.09 -12.18 11.03
CA LEU A 95 -14.25 -12.65 10.28
C LEU A 95 -15.35 -11.60 10.41
N TYR A 96 -16.21 -11.46 9.40
CA TYR A 96 -17.32 -10.53 9.45
C TYR A 96 -18.14 -10.69 10.75
N PRO A 97 -18.48 -9.59 11.44
CA PRO A 97 -18.22 -8.18 11.10
C PRO A 97 -16.88 -7.61 11.61
N GLU A 98 -16.11 -8.38 12.38
CA GLU A 98 -14.85 -7.97 13.03
C GLU A 98 -13.64 -8.16 12.11
N VAL A 99 -13.67 -7.53 10.93
CA VAL A 99 -12.54 -7.57 9.99
C VAL A 99 -11.62 -6.39 10.23
N GLU A 100 -10.31 -6.61 10.32
CA GLU A 100 -9.32 -5.58 10.63
C GLU A 100 -8.07 -5.64 9.74
N ILE A 101 -7.46 -4.48 9.50
CA ILE A 101 -6.19 -4.36 8.79
C ILE A 101 -5.05 -4.65 9.78
N GLU A 102 -4.11 -5.52 9.40
CA GLU A 102 -2.88 -5.74 10.14
C GLU A 102 -1.81 -4.73 9.71
N PHE A 103 -1.91 -3.49 10.19
CA PHE A 103 -1.03 -2.38 9.78
C PHE A 103 0.46 -2.70 9.83
N ALA A 104 0.91 -3.49 10.83
CA ALA A 104 2.31 -3.87 10.97
C ALA A 104 2.87 -4.71 9.80
N LYS A 105 2.00 -5.37 9.04
CA LYS A 105 2.37 -6.19 7.87
C LYS A 105 2.10 -5.50 6.54
N MET A 106 1.45 -4.35 6.55
CA MET A 106 1.09 -3.62 5.34
C MET A 106 2.31 -3.04 4.64
N LEU A 107 2.34 -3.15 3.32
CA LEU A 107 3.28 -2.49 2.44
C LEU A 107 2.62 -1.27 1.77
N VAL A 108 3.25 -0.11 1.94
CA VAL A 108 2.85 1.15 1.30
C VAL A 108 3.82 1.58 0.19
N THR A 109 5.00 0.95 0.15
CA THR A 109 5.91 0.92 -1.01
C THR A 109 6.36 -0.51 -1.24
N LYS A 110 6.72 -0.84 -2.47
CA LYS A 110 7.26 -2.15 -2.82
C LYS A 110 8.34 -2.04 -3.90
N GLY A 111 9.47 -2.70 -3.68
CA GLY A 111 10.57 -2.71 -4.65
C GLY A 111 11.78 -3.56 -4.24
N LEU A 112 12.86 -3.42 -5.00
CA LEU A 112 14.04 -4.29 -4.90
C LEU A 112 15.19 -3.66 -4.10
N MET A 113 15.08 -2.39 -3.69
CA MET A 113 16.10 -1.79 -2.84
C MET A 113 16.05 -2.45 -1.45
N PRO A 114 17.19 -2.87 -0.89
CA PRO A 114 17.19 -3.42 0.45
C PRO A 114 16.70 -2.40 1.48
N VAL A 115 16.12 -2.90 2.56
CA VAL A 115 15.56 -2.10 3.65
C VAL A 115 16.67 -1.69 4.63
N VAL A 116 16.58 -0.49 5.21
CA VAL A 116 17.55 -0.05 6.24
C VAL A 116 17.43 -0.85 7.53
N LYS A 117 18.54 -0.98 8.25
CA LYS A 117 18.58 -1.62 9.57
C LYS A 117 18.26 -0.62 10.68
N ASN A 118 17.79 -1.13 11.82
CA ASN A 118 17.56 -0.36 13.04
C ASN A 118 16.68 0.90 12.85
N ALA A 119 15.74 0.87 11.90
CA ALA A 119 14.80 1.96 11.71
C ALA A 119 13.85 2.07 12.91
N LYS A 120 13.77 3.25 13.51
CA LYS A 120 12.96 3.50 14.72
C LYS A 120 12.34 4.88 14.68
N ALA A 121 11.17 5.02 15.28
CA ALA A 121 10.48 6.29 15.50
C ALA A 121 10.38 6.59 17.00
N LYS A 122 10.55 7.86 17.38
CA LYS A 122 10.39 8.34 18.75
C LYS A 122 9.74 9.72 18.77
N ILE A 123 8.77 9.88 19.66
CA ILE A 123 8.15 11.18 19.97
C ILE A 123 9.09 11.99 20.84
N LEU A 124 9.39 13.22 20.42
CA LEU A 124 10.13 14.21 21.19
C LEU A 124 9.30 15.47 21.36
N THR A 125 9.69 16.32 22.31
CA THR A 125 9.09 17.66 22.50
C THR A 125 9.19 18.57 21.28
N SER A 126 10.13 18.29 20.36
CA SER A 126 10.34 19.00 19.10
C SER A 126 9.58 18.40 17.90
N GLY A 127 8.98 17.22 18.05
CA GLY A 127 8.27 16.53 16.97
C GLY A 127 8.58 15.02 16.88
N LEU A 128 8.31 14.45 15.70
CA LEU A 128 8.57 13.04 15.42
C LEU A 128 9.99 12.86 14.92
N LYS A 129 10.84 12.19 15.71
CA LYS A 129 12.17 11.80 15.28
C LYS A 129 12.16 10.39 14.74
N VAL A 130 12.71 10.21 13.55
CA VAL A 130 12.96 8.92 12.93
C VAL A 130 14.46 8.76 12.74
N THR A 131 14.99 7.57 13.00
CA THR A 131 16.42 7.24 12.88
C THR A 131 16.58 5.90 12.20
N TRP A 132 17.67 5.71 11.47
CA TRP A 132 18.03 4.46 10.81
C TRP A 132 19.56 4.32 10.74
N ASP A 133 20.03 3.12 10.46
CA ASP A 133 21.45 2.87 10.20
C ASP A 133 21.85 3.40 8.81
N ASN A 134 22.76 4.38 8.77
CA ASN A 134 23.30 4.98 7.55
C ASN A 134 24.63 4.37 7.08
N GLN A 135 25.21 3.44 7.84
CA GLN A 135 26.46 2.76 7.47
C GLN A 135 26.20 1.51 6.62
N SER A 136 24.95 1.08 6.48
CA SER A 136 24.59 -0.06 5.64
C SER A 136 24.94 0.19 4.18
N ALA A 137 25.83 -0.64 3.64
CA ALA A 137 26.25 -0.61 2.24
C ALA A 137 25.86 -1.92 1.54
N GLU A 138 24.55 -2.13 1.37
CA GLU A 138 24.03 -3.26 0.58
C GLU A 138 23.89 -2.87 -0.89
N LYS A 139 24.08 -3.84 -1.80
CA LYS A 139 23.96 -3.61 -3.25
C LYS A 139 22.58 -3.02 -3.57
N GLY A 140 22.57 -1.84 -4.21
CA GLY A 140 21.35 -1.13 -4.58
C GLY A 140 20.94 -0.02 -3.59
N MET A 141 21.58 0.08 -2.42
CA MET A 141 21.48 1.25 -1.55
C MET A 141 22.48 2.32 -1.97
N ARG A 142 22.09 3.59 -1.84
CA ARG A 142 22.97 4.74 -2.03
C ARG A 142 22.77 5.76 -0.92
N GLN A 143 23.84 6.50 -0.64
CA GLN A 143 23.82 7.51 0.42
C GLN A 143 22.93 8.71 0.06
N ASP A 144 22.71 8.96 -1.23
CA ASP A 144 21.83 9.99 -1.78
C ASP A 144 20.38 9.52 -1.97
N ASP A 145 20.01 8.28 -1.59
CA ASP A 145 18.62 7.84 -1.62
C ASP A 145 17.75 8.77 -0.75
N GLN A 146 16.56 9.12 -1.24
CA GLN A 146 15.61 10.00 -0.57
C GLN A 146 14.73 9.22 0.41
N LEU A 147 14.55 9.77 1.60
CA LEU A 147 13.65 9.23 2.61
C LEU A 147 12.18 9.50 2.24
N MET A 148 11.39 8.44 2.21
CA MET A 148 9.93 8.47 2.16
C MET A 148 9.36 8.03 3.51
N LEU A 149 8.56 8.90 4.13
CA LEU A 149 7.91 8.62 5.41
C LEU A 149 6.40 8.86 5.28
N LEU A 150 5.61 7.93 5.81
CA LEU A 150 4.16 8.04 5.87
C LEU A 150 3.70 7.96 7.32
N ALA A 151 2.87 8.90 7.73
CA ALA A 151 2.05 8.80 8.93
C ALA A 151 0.57 8.67 8.54
N TYR A 152 -0.03 7.54 8.89
CA TYR A 152 -1.44 7.26 8.63
C TYR A 152 -2.28 7.32 9.91
N PHE A 153 -3.35 8.11 9.88
CA PHE A 153 -4.23 8.38 11.03
C PHE A 153 -5.62 7.76 10.78
N PRO A 154 -5.85 6.49 11.16
CA PRO A 154 -7.14 5.84 10.93
C PRO A 154 -8.27 6.61 11.61
N GLY A 155 -9.38 6.83 10.88
CA GLY A 155 -10.62 7.37 11.44
C GLY A 155 -10.66 8.89 11.69
N THR A 156 -9.66 9.65 11.24
CA THR A 156 -9.62 11.11 11.40
C THR A 156 -10.08 11.88 10.15
N ILE A 157 -10.31 13.19 10.28
CA ILE A 157 -10.56 14.08 9.13
C ILE A 157 -9.26 14.29 8.33
N ILE A 158 -8.12 14.44 9.01
CA ILE A 158 -6.77 14.52 8.41
C ILE A 158 -6.14 13.13 8.41
N LYS A 159 -6.49 12.35 7.39
CA LYS A 159 -6.21 10.91 7.36
C LYS A 159 -4.75 10.56 7.12
N THR A 160 -3.98 11.47 6.52
CA THR A 160 -2.59 11.22 6.15
C THR A 160 -1.73 12.46 6.31
N ARG A 161 -0.48 12.23 6.73
CA ARG A 161 0.62 13.15 6.47
C ARG A 161 1.68 12.38 5.70
N ILE A 162 1.80 12.76 4.43
CA ILE A 162 2.77 12.19 3.49
C ILE A 162 4.02 13.06 3.55
N PHE A 163 5.16 12.45 3.85
CA PHE A 163 6.45 13.12 3.80
C PHE A 163 7.29 12.48 2.69
N THR A 164 7.24 13.07 1.50
CA THR A 164 8.38 12.95 0.59
C THR A 164 9.36 14.02 1.05
N THR A 165 10.46 13.59 1.67
CA THR A 165 11.42 14.52 2.27
C THR A 165 12.60 14.71 1.32
N GLU A 166 13.27 15.86 1.41
CA GLU A 166 14.57 16.07 0.74
C GLU A 166 15.73 15.38 1.50
N VAL A 167 15.41 14.66 2.57
CA VAL A 167 16.38 14.03 3.47
C VAL A 167 17.00 12.83 2.78
N ARG A 168 18.33 12.79 2.82
CA ARG A 168 19.12 11.71 2.24
C ARG A 168 19.35 10.59 3.25
N ARG A 169 19.53 9.37 2.76
CA ARG A 169 19.88 8.21 3.59
C ARG A 169 21.12 8.49 4.46
N ALA A 170 22.09 9.22 3.92
CA ALA A 170 23.31 9.63 4.62
C ALA A 170 23.07 10.33 5.96
N GLU A 171 21.95 11.05 6.11
CA GLU A 171 21.64 11.81 7.33
C GLU A 171 21.43 10.89 8.55
N GLY A 172 20.98 9.64 8.34
CA GLY A 172 20.71 8.68 9.43
C GLY A 172 19.55 9.06 10.36
N ARG A 173 18.95 10.25 10.17
CA ARG A 173 17.87 10.76 11.00
C ARG A 173 17.05 11.81 10.28
N TYR A 174 15.79 11.93 10.68
CA TYR A 174 14.91 13.02 10.32
C TYR A 174 14.04 13.41 11.51
N THR A 175 13.78 14.70 11.69
CA THR A 175 12.83 15.17 12.72
C THR A 175 11.75 15.99 12.04
N PHE A 176 10.55 15.44 11.98
CA PHE A 176 9.39 16.16 11.51
C PHE A 176 8.83 17.02 12.64
N LYS A 177 8.88 18.34 12.46
CA LYS A 177 8.30 19.28 13.41
C LYS A 177 6.79 19.18 13.36
N LEU A 178 6.18 18.97 14.51
CA LEU A 178 4.75 18.94 14.67
C LEU A 178 4.27 20.20 15.37
N ASN A 179 3.21 20.81 14.84
CA ASN A 179 2.56 21.88 15.55
C ASN A 179 1.95 21.29 16.84
N ARG A 180 2.32 21.84 18.00
CA ARG A 180 1.94 21.31 19.31
C ARG A 180 0.44 21.36 19.55
N ASP A 181 -0.27 22.25 18.87
CA ASP A 181 -1.71 22.40 18.98
C ASP A 181 -2.50 21.33 18.19
N ALA A 182 -1.80 20.52 17.38
CA ALA A 182 -2.43 19.44 16.65
C ALA A 182 -2.65 18.23 17.58
N VAL A 183 -3.85 18.10 18.12
CA VAL A 183 -4.34 16.83 18.67
C VAL A 183 -4.32 15.82 17.52
N MET A 184 -3.45 14.82 17.62
CA MET A 184 -3.38 13.74 16.65
C MET A 184 -3.50 12.41 17.38
N PRO A 185 -4.56 11.64 17.09
CA PRO A 185 -4.70 10.31 17.64
C PRO A 185 -3.63 9.39 17.07
N LYS A 186 -3.69 8.13 17.50
CA LYS A 186 -2.80 7.04 17.08
C LYS A 186 -2.51 7.07 15.58
N ALA A 187 -1.23 7.07 15.24
CA ALA A 187 -0.72 7.06 13.87
C ALA A 187 0.15 5.83 13.62
N HIS A 188 -0.04 5.21 12.47
CA HIS A 188 0.80 4.14 11.95
C HIS A 188 1.90 4.74 11.08
N LEU A 189 3.17 4.44 11.40
CA LEU A 189 4.32 4.97 10.70
C LEU A 189 4.96 3.96 9.76
N TYR A 190 5.27 4.41 8.54
CA TYR A 190 6.01 3.62 7.56
C TYR A 190 7.18 4.41 7.01
N LEU A 191 8.33 3.75 6.86
CA LEU A 191 9.54 4.32 6.28
C LEU A 191 10.00 3.50 5.07
N SER A 192 10.45 4.18 4.04
CA SER A 192 11.02 3.58 2.83
C SER A 192 12.05 4.53 2.21
N PHE A 193 12.86 4.02 1.31
CA PHE A 193 13.81 4.81 0.53
C PHE A 193 13.53 4.69 -0.95
N ILE A 194 13.69 5.80 -1.66
CA ILE A 194 13.67 5.84 -3.12
C ILE A 194 14.98 6.44 -3.62
N SER A 195 15.58 5.81 -4.63
CA SER A 195 16.77 6.36 -5.28
C SER A 195 16.49 7.74 -5.85
N ASP A 196 17.51 8.61 -5.90
CA ASP A 196 17.34 9.99 -6.38
C ASP A 196 16.77 10.06 -7.81
N ASN A 197 17.19 9.14 -8.68
CA ASN A 197 16.66 8.99 -10.04
C ASN A 197 15.31 8.25 -10.13
N ARG A 198 14.74 7.86 -8.97
CA ARG A 198 13.46 7.15 -8.81
C ARG A 198 13.35 5.80 -9.54
N LYS A 199 14.47 5.16 -9.88
CA LYS A 199 14.48 3.88 -10.60
C LYS A 199 14.45 2.64 -9.71
N ILE A 200 14.75 2.82 -8.43
CA ILE A 200 14.76 1.77 -7.41
C ILE A 200 14.13 2.33 -6.14
N ILE A 201 13.27 1.53 -5.49
CA ILE A 201 12.60 1.85 -4.23
C ILE A 201 12.68 0.63 -3.29
N SER A 202 12.64 0.85 -1.99
CA SER A 202 12.57 -0.22 -1.00
C SER A 202 11.14 -0.60 -0.66
N ASP A 203 10.96 -1.81 -0.15
CA ASP A 203 9.76 -2.12 0.62
C ASP A 203 9.65 -1.19 1.83
N SER A 204 8.41 -0.89 2.24
CA SER A 204 8.16 -0.06 3.40
C SER A 204 8.32 -0.86 4.69
N GLN A 205 9.01 -0.28 5.66
CA GLN A 205 9.12 -0.80 7.02
C GLN A 205 8.13 -0.11 7.95
N TYR A 206 7.37 -0.89 8.71
CA TYR A 206 6.52 -0.37 9.76
C TYR A 206 7.36 0.01 10.99
N LEU A 207 7.24 1.27 11.43
CA LEU A 207 8.01 1.80 12.57
C LEU A 207 7.23 1.76 13.90
N GLY A 208 5.98 1.29 13.88
CA GLY A 208 5.12 1.23 15.06
C GLY A 208 3.92 2.18 15.00
N GLU A 209 3.07 2.02 16.01
CA GLU A 209 2.00 2.96 16.31
C GLU A 209 2.54 4.00 17.30
N ILE A 210 2.26 5.27 17.03
CA ILE A 210 2.62 6.38 17.91
C ILE A 210 1.35 7.14 18.28
N SER A 211 1.24 7.58 19.54
CA SER A 211 0.17 8.49 19.97
C SER A 211 0.80 9.83 20.37
N TRP A 212 0.23 10.93 19.89
CA TRP A 212 0.71 12.27 20.21
C TRP A 212 0.16 12.79 21.55
N ASP A 213 -0.85 12.11 22.11
CA ASP A 213 -1.48 12.47 23.38
C ASP A 213 -0.57 12.23 24.60
N ASN A 214 0.50 11.43 24.43
CA ASN A 214 1.45 11.10 25.50
C ASN A 214 2.71 11.98 25.52
N ALA A 215 2.83 12.97 24.63
CA ALA A 215 4.03 13.81 24.55
C ALA A 215 4.10 14.91 25.64
N ALA A 216 3.07 15.02 26.48
CA ALA A 216 2.92 16.06 27.50
C ALA A 216 2.73 15.52 28.93
N LYS A 217 3.38 14.40 29.27
CA LYS A 217 3.64 14.03 30.66
C LYS A 217 5.13 13.85 30.89
#